data_AF-A0A7W1KI84-F1
#
_entry.id   AF-A0A7W1KI84-F1
#
_cell.length_a   1.000
_cell.length_b   1.000
_cell.length_c   1.000
_cell.angle_alpha   90.00
_cell.angle_beta   90.00
_cell.angle_gamma   90.00
#
_symmetry.space_group_name_H-M   'P 1'
#
loop_
_entity.id
_entity.type
_entity.pdbx_description
1 polymer ?
#
loop_
_entity_poly.entity_id
_entity_poly.type
_entity_poly.pdbx_seq_one_letter_code
_entity_poly.pdbx_strand_id
1 'polypeptide(L)'
;MKRRLLSVVLLFTVTFAGGAVLLPAAAHAATRANCVESAGGFLSFPTWYKYLDPVFDDASKACNLNLAFPDDIGKVLLAVFEIILRVGSLVAIGYVIYGGIQYIISQGEPERIKNARTTIINAIIGMVITIFASAIVSLIGNSIT
;
A
#
# COMPACT_ATOMS: atom_id res chain seq x y z
N MET A 1 7.43 32.01 -18.48
CA MET A 1 7.06 30.59 -18.23
C MET A 1 7.19 30.17 -16.75
N LYS A 2 8.26 30.54 -16.02
CA LYS A 2 8.45 30.21 -14.58
C LYS A 2 7.29 30.58 -13.64
N ARG A 3 6.60 31.71 -13.88
CA ARG A 3 5.43 32.15 -13.08
C ARG A 3 4.16 31.31 -13.28
N ARG A 4 3.94 30.75 -14.48
CA ARG A 4 2.78 29.88 -14.74
C ARG A 4 3.01 28.46 -14.19
N LEU A 5 4.26 28.02 -14.14
CA LEU A 5 4.65 26.74 -13.54
C LEU A 5 4.48 26.74 -12.02
N LEU A 6 4.86 27.83 -11.33
CA LEU A 6 4.67 28.01 -9.89
C LEU A 6 3.19 28.05 -9.47
N SER A 7 2.33 28.72 -10.24
CA SER A 7 0.89 28.76 -9.97
C SER A 7 0.21 27.40 -10.15
N VAL A 8 0.63 26.60 -11.15
CA VAL A 8 0.08 25.26 -11.37
C VAL A 8 0.54 24.28 -10.30
N VAL A 9 1.80 24.37 -9.84
CA VAL A 9 2.31 23.53 -8.74
C VAL A 9 1.61 23.86 -7.41
N LEU A 10 1.38 25.14 -7.11
CA LEU A 10 0.63 25.55 -5.92
C LEU A 10 -0.85 25.14 -5.98
N LEU A 11 -1.47 25.16 -7.17
CA LEU A 11 -2.84 24.67 -7.33
C LEU A 11 -2.93 23.14 -7.17
N PHE A 12 -1.90 22.39 -7.60
CA PHE A 12 -1.86 20.94 -7.48
C PHE A 12 -1.58 20.46 -6.05
N THR A 13 -0.85 21.22 -5.24
CA THR A 13 -0.62 20.89 -3.82
C THR A 13 -1.81 21.22 -2.93
N VAL A 14 -2.59 22.26 -3.27
CA VAL A 14 -3.81 22.63 -2.51
C VAL A 14 -4.95 21.63 -2.72
N THR A 15 -5.08 21.03 -3.90
CA THR A 15 -6.08 19.96 -4.13
C THR A 15 -5.68 18.63 -3.52
N PHE A 16 -4.38 18.33 -3.41
CA PHE A 16 -3.90 17.13 -2.73
C PHE A 16 -4.03 17.23 -1.20
N ALA A 17 -3.96 18.43 -0.62
CA ALA A 17 -4.11 18.67 0.82
C ALA A 17 -5.55 18.97 1.27
N GLY A 18 -6.40 19.51 0.39
CA GLY A 18 -7.76 19.96 0.75
C GLY A 18 -8.84 18.87 0.81
N GLY A 19 -8.61 17.69 0.23
CA GLY A 19 -9.63 16.64 0.11
C GLY A 19 -9.82 15.73 1.32
N ALA A 20 -8.98 15.81 2.37
CA ALA A 20 -8.82 14.71 3.31
C ALA A 20 -9.21 14.98 4.79
N VAL A 21 -9.74 16.15 5.17
CA VAL A 21 -9.76 16.56 6.60
C VAL A 21 -11.14 16.64 7.27
N LEU A 22 -12.26 16.35 6.60
CA LEU A 22 -13.58 16.42 7.25
C LEU A 22 -14.42 15.17 7.06
N LEU A 23 -13.98 14.05 7.64
CA LEU A 23 -14.91 13.03 8.13
C LEU A 23 -14.47 12.62 9.55
N PRO A 24 -15.41 12.57 10.51
CA PRO A 24 -15.11 12.17 11.87
C PRO A 24 -14.50 10.76 11.85
N ALA A 25 -13.37 10.61 12.55
CA ALA A 25 -12.88 9.30 12.93
C ALA A 25 -14.00 8.62 13.72
N ALA A 26 -14.70 7.69 13.08
CA ALA A 26 -15.57 6.78 13.77
C ALA A 26 -14.68 5.92 14.68
N ALA A 27 -14.59 6.33 15.94
CA ALA A 27 -14.13 5.51 17.04
C ALA A 27 -15.18 4.40 17.20
N HIS A 28 -14.91 3.24 16.59
CA HIS A 28 -15.81 2.09 16.67
C HIS A 28 -15.57 1.37 18.00
N ALA A 29 -16.64 1.24 18.80
CA ALA A 29 -16.65 0.39 19.98
C ALA A 29 -16.61 -1.09 19.57
N ALA A 30 -15.79 -1.88 20.26
CA ALA A 30 -15.65 -3.33 20.06
C ALA A 30 -16.93 -4.07 20.51
N THR A 31 -17.77 -4.49 19.56
CA THR A 31 -18.87 -5.46 19.74
C THR A 31 -18.58 -6.74 18.99
N ARG A 32 -19.31 -7.83 19.27
CA ARG A 32 -19.08 -9.17 18.67
C ARG A 32 -19.05 -9.18 17.13
N ALA A 33 -19.73 -8.25 16.47
CA ALA A 33 -19.68 -8.05 15.02
C ALA A 33 -18.43 -7.27 14.58
N ASN A 34 -18.02 -6.28 15.37
CA ASN A 34 -16.93 -5.38 15.03
C ASN A 34 -15.54 -6.00 15.24
N CYS A 35 -15.29 -6.95 16.16
CA CYS A 35 -13.90 -7.44 16.26
C CYS A 35 -13.49 -8.45 15.16
N VAL A 36 -14.44 -8.99 14.40
CA VAL A 36 -14.18 -9.70 13.14
C VAL A 36 -14.03 -8.70 11.99
N GLU A 37 -14.79 -7.60 12.00
CA GLU A 37 -14.74 -6.55 10.97
C GLU A 37 -13.69 -5.45 11.21
N SER A 38 -13.04 -5.41 12.38
CA SER A 38 -12.02 -4.41 12.74
C SER A 38 -10.66 -4.73 12.12
N ALA A 39 -10.64 -5.14 10.86
CA ALA A 39 -9.51 -4.94 9.95
C ALA A 39 -9.73 -3.64 9.16
N GLY A 40 -10.28 -2.61 9.81
CA GLY A 40 -10.46 -1.27 9.27
C GLY A 40 -9.11 -0.64 8.95
N GLY A 41 -8.64 -0.85 7.73
CA GLY A 41 -7.39 -0.33 7.22
C GLY A 41 -7.39 1.19 7.09
N PHE A 42 -6.44 1.85 7.74
CA PHE A 42 -6.14 3.26 7.50
C PHE A 42 -5.77 3.42 6.02
N LEU A 43 -6.60 4.12 5.23
CA LEU A 43 -6.36 4.41 3.81
C LEU A 43 -6.20 3.17 2.90
N SER A 44 -7.15 2.23 2.89
CA SER A 44 -7.15 1.01 2.04
C SER A 44 -6.00 0.03 2.30
N PHE A 45 -5.08 0.32 3.22
CA PHE A 45 -4.01 -0.59 3.57
C PHE A 45 -4.54 -1.67 4.52
N PRO A 46 -4.42 -2.97 4.20
CA PRO A 46 -4.84 -4.03 5.11
C PRO A 46 -4.01 -3.96 6.40
N THR A 47 -4.56 -4.45 7.50
CA THR A 47 -3.84 -4.56 8.77
C THR A 47 -3.01 -5.84 8.81
N TRP A 48 -1.91 -5.84 9.57
CA TRP A 48 -1.01 -7.00 9.69
C TRP A 48 -1.68 -8.22 10.36
N TYR A 49 -2.78 -8.01 11.08
CA TYR A 49 -3.55 -9.05 11.77
C TYR A 49 -4.83 -9.48 11.03
N LYS A 50 -5.02 -9.03 9.78
CA LYS A 50 -6.23 -9.28 8.98
C LYS A 50 -6.63 -10.76 8.85
N TYR A 51 -5.66 -11.66 8.82
CA TYR A 51 -5.88 -13.09 8.64
C TYR A 51 -5.91 -13.88 9.97
N LEU A 52 -5.85 -13.22 11.12
CA LEU A 52 -5.87 -13.90 12.41
C LEU A 52 -7.30 -14.02 12.89
N ASP A 53 -7.63 -15.15 13.52
CA ASP A 53 -8.96 -15.43 14.06
C ASP A 53 -9.11 -14.79 15.46
N PRO A 54 -9.82 -13.67 15.62
CA PRO A 54 -9.98 -13.04 16.92
C PRO A 54 -10.98 -13.82 17.78
N VAL A 55 -10.62 -14.10 19.04
CA VAL A 55 -11.52 -14.72 20.00
C VAL A 55 -12.18 -13.63 20.85
N PHE A 56 -13.51 -13.63 20.88
CA PHE A 56 -14.28 -12.71 21.70
C PHE A 56 -14.52 -13.31 23.08
N ASP A 57 -14.12 -12.57 24.11
CA ASP A 57 -14.50 -12.88 25.48
C ASP A 57 -15.73 -12.03 25.87
N ASP A 58 -16.86 -12.70 26.07
CA ASP A 58 -18.13 -12.09 26.48
C ASP A 58 -18.09 -11.50 27.89
N ALA A 59 -17.17 -11.97 28.75
CA ALA A 59 -17.03 -11.44 30.11
C ALA A 59 -16.34 -10.07 30.11
N SER A 60 -15.32 -9.91 29.26
CA SER A 60 -14.49 -8.71 29.19
C SER A 60 -14.95 -7.71 28.13
N LYS A 61 -15.91 -8.10 27.26
CA LYS A 61 -16.30 -7.36 26.05
C LYS A 61 -15.08 -6.94 25.22
N ALA A 62 -14.04 -7.75 25.22
CA ALA A 62 -12.74 -7.45 24.64
C ALA A 62 -12.43 -8.43 23.49
N CYS A 63 -11.71 -7.94 22.49
CA CYS A 63 -11.12 -8.75 21.46
C CYS A 63 -9.74 -9.22 21.91
N ASN A 64 -9.53 -10.53 22.02
CA ASN A 64 -8.22 -11.07 22.30
C ASN A 64 -7.66 -11.73 21.03
N LEU A 65 -6.43 -11.36 20.66
CA LEU A 65 -5.67 -12.11 19.66
C LEU A 65 -5.06 -13.33 20.35
N ASN A 66 -5.50 -14.52 19.95
CA ASN A 66 -4.84 -15.75 20.35
C ASN A 66 -3.89 -16.18 19.22
N LEU A 67 -2.58 -16.15 19.48
CA LEU A 67 -1.54 -16.54 18.53
C LEU A 67 -1.15 -18.00 18.78
N ALA A 68 -1.61 -18.90 17.92
CA ALA A 68 -1.21 -20.30 17.91
C ALA A 68 -0.04 -20.51 16.95
N PHE A 69 1.15 -20.67 17.52
CA PHE A 69 2.36 -21.02 16.77
C PHE A 69 2.37 -22.52 16.47
N PRO A 70 2.63 -22.97 15.21
CA PRO A 70 3.31 -22.27 14.12
C PRO A 70 2.43 -21.70 12.98
N ASP A 71 1.16 -22.12 12.86
CA ASP A 71 0.34 -21.88 11.66
C ASP A 71 -0.04 -20.40 11.48
N ASP A 72 -0.20 -19.65 12.57
CA ASP A 72 -0.57 -18.24 12.52
C ASP A 72 0.58 -17.33 12.03
N ILE A 73 1.84 -17.78 12.11
CA ILE A 73 2.98 -17.05 11.51
C ILE A 73 2.77 -16.92 10.01
N GLY A 74 2.29 -17.98 9.36
CA GLY A 74 2.03 -17.98 7.91
C GLY A 74 0.96 -16.95 7.54
N LYS A 75 -0.11 -16.87 8.32
CA LYS A 75 -1.22 -15.91 8.13
C LYS A 75 -0.75 -14.46 8.32
N VAL A 76 0.03 -14.17 9.36
CA VAL A 76 0.62 -12.84 9.59
C VAL A 76 1.54 -12.46 8.44
N LEU A 77 2.42 -13.37 8.02
CA LEU A 77 3.36 -13.12 6.94
C LEU A 77 2.62 -12.81 5.63
N LEU A 78 1.53 -13.52 5.36
CA LEU A 78 0.68 -13.28 4.20
C LEU A 78 0.06 -11.87 4.20
N ALA A 79 -0.46 -11.42 5.34
CA ALA A 79 -0.98 -10.06 5.51
C ALA A 79 0.12 -9.01 5.25
N VAL A 80 1.31 -9.23 5.82
CA VAL A 80 2.44 -8.30 5.65
C VAL A 80 2.87 -8.21 4.18
N PHE A 81 2.94 -9.33 3.47
CA PHE A 81 3.24 -9.32 2.04
C PHE A 81 2.17 -8.59 1.23
N GLU A 82 0.89 -8.76 1.53
CA GLU A 82 -0.19 -8.01 0.86
C GLU A 82 0.00 -6.49 1.03
N ILE A 83 0.36 -6.04 2.24
CA ILE A 83 0.65 -4.63 2.53
C ILE A 83 1.84 -4.13 1.70
N ILE A 84 2.96 -4.87 1.72
CA ILE A 84 4.18 -4.47 0.99
C ILE A 84 3.94 -4.45 -0.51
N LEU A 85 3.19 -5.41 -1.06
CA LEU A 85 2.86 -5.43 -2.49
C LEU A 85 2.03 -4.21 -2.89
N ARG A 86 1.04 -3.85 -2.07
CA ARG A 86 0.18 -2.68 -2.35
C ARG A 86 0.95 -1.37 -2.28
N VAL A 87 1.82 -1.21 -1.27
CA VAL A 87 2.72 -0.05 -1.15
C VAL A 87 3.76 -0.05 -2.29
N GLY A 88 4.31 -1.22 -2.61
CA GLY A 88 5.30 -1.40 -3.66
C GLY A 88 4.78 -1.00 -5.04
N SER A 89 3.55 -1.35 -5.39
CA SER A 89 2.91 -0.93 -6.65
C SER A 89 2.73 0.59 -6.72
N LEU A 90 2.33 1.24 -5.61
CA LEU A 90 2.24 2.71 -5.53
C LEU A 90 3.60 3.38 -5.75
N VAL A 91 4.64 2.86 -5.10
CA VAL A 91 6.01 3.39 -5.23
C VAL A 91 6.55 3.18 -6.66
N ALA A 92 6.29 2.02 -7.27
CA ALA A 92 6.71 1.73 -8.64
C ALA A 92 6.16 2.75 -9.64
N ILE A 93 4.88 3.13 -9.51
CA ILE A 93 4.26 4.17 -10.35
C ILE A 93 5.00 5.51 -10.18
N GLY A 94 5.35 5.87 -8.94
CA GLY A 94 6.14 7.08 -8.65
C GLY A 94 7.51 7.09 -9.36
N TYR A 95 8.22 5.96 -9.35
CA TYR A 95 9.50 5.83 -10.04
C TYR A 95 9.39 5.90 -11.56
N VAL A 96 8.32 5.37 -12.15
CA VAL A 96 8.06 5.52 -13.60
C VAL A 96 7.88 6.99 -13.97
N ILE A 97 7.11 7.74 -13.18
CA ILE A 97 6.91 9.18 -13.41
C ILE A 97 8.23 9.95 -13.28
N TYR A 98 9.01 9.65 -12.23
CA TYR A 98 10.32 10.28 -12.02
C TYR A 98 11.27 10.02 -13.20
N GLY A 99 11.36 8.77 -13.66
CA GLY A 99 12.17 8.39 -14.83
C GLY A 99 11.69 9.06 -16.13
N GLY A 100 10.37 9.19 -16.31
CA GLY A 100 9.77 9.87 -17.45
C GLY A 100 10.08 11.38 -17.49
N ILE A 101 9.98 12.05 -16.34
CA ILE A 101 10.35 13.48 -16.23
C ILE A 101 11.84 13.66 -16.54
N GLN A 102 12.70 12.80 -15.99
CA GLN A 102 14.13 12.85 -16.25
C GLN A 102 14.45 12.63 -17.74
N TYR A 103 13.74 11.73 -18.42
CA TYR A 103 13.89 11.50 -19.86
C TYR A 103 13.58 12.75 -20.69
N ILE A 104 12.48 13.45 -20.38
CA ILE A 104 12.07 14.67 -21.10
C ILE A 104 13.07 15.83 -20.87
N ILE A 105 13.60 15.98 -19.66
CA ILE A 105 14.52 17.07 -19.30
C ILE A 105 15.95 16.85 -19.85
N SER A 106 16.27 15.64 -20.31
CA SER A 106 17.64 15.25 -20.68
C SER A 106 18.21 16.00 -21.91
N GLN A 107 17.43 16.80 -22.64
CA GLN A 107 17.86 17.71 -23.72
C GLN A 107 18.81 17.11 -24.78
N GLY A 108 18.80 15.78 -24.97
CA GLY A 108 19.67 15.08 -25.92
C GLY A 108 21.05 14.69 -25.40
N GLU A 109 21.35 14.88 -24.12
CA GLU A 109 22.58 14.39 -23.50
C GLU A 109 22.49 12.86 -23.32
N PRO A 110 23.38 12.08 -23.97
CA PRO A 110 23.24 10.62 -24.06
C PRO A 110 23.36 9.92 -22.69
N GLU A 111 24.14 10.45 -21.76
CA GLU A 111 24.32 9.89 -20.42
C GLU A 111 23.02 10.01 -19.59
N ARG A 112 22.36 11.19 -19.59
CA ARG A 112 21.09 11.43 -18.90
C ARG A 112 19.97 10.59 -19.50
N ILE A 113 19.90 10.44 -20.83
CA ILE A 113 18.92 9.60 -21.51
C ILE A 113 19.11 8.12 -21.14
N LYS A 114 20.36 7.64 -21.14
CA LYS A 114 20.68 6.26 -20.74
C LYS A 114 20.24 6.00 -19.30
N ASN A 115 20.57 6.91 -18.38
CA ASN A 115 20.19 6.79 -16.98
C ASN A 115 18.67 6.79 -16.78
N ALA A 116 17.94 7.71 -17.44
CA ALA A 116 16.48 7.75 -17.37
C ALA A 116 15.83 6.45 -17.88
N ARG A 117 16.37 5.89 -18.99
CA ARG A 117 15.88 4.61 -19.53
C ARG A 117 16.11 3.46 -18.56
N THR A 118 17.29 3.39 -17.93
CA THR A 118 17.58 2.36 -16.92
C THR A 118 16.63 2.46 -15.72
N THR A 119 16.34 3.68 -15.25
CA THR A 119 15.36 3.91 -14.17
C THR A 119 13.97 3.40 -14.55
N ILE A 120 13.50 3.69 -15.76
CA ILE A 120 12.18 3.23 -16.24
C ILE A 120 12.16 1.69 -16.34
N ILE A 121 13.20 1.08 -16.91
CA ILE A 121 13.28 -0.39 -17.04
C ILE A 121 13.27 -1.04 -15.66
N ASN A 122 14.05 -0.54 -14.71
CA ASN A 122 14.09 -1.07 -13.34
C ASN A 122 12.73 -0.93 -12.64
N ALA A 123 12.04 0.19 -12.84
CA ALA A 123 10.70 0.40 -12.29
C ALA A 123 9.67 -0.58 -12.88
N ILE A 124 9.74 -0.84 -14.20
CA ILE A 124 8.88 -1.82 -14.87
C ILE A 124 9.14 -3.23 -14.35
N ILE A 125 10.40 -3.62 -14.16
CA ILE A 125 10.75 -4.93 -13.59
C ILE A 125 10.15 -5.07 -12.19
N GLY A 126 10.28 -4.05 -11.34
CA GLY A 126 9.66 -4.03 -10.01
C GLY A 126 8.13 -4.19 -10.07
N MET A 127 7.46 -3.48 -10.98
CA MET A 127 6.01 -3.60 -11.17
C MET A 127 5.61 -5.02 -11.60
N VAL A 128 6.33 -5.63 -12.53
CA VAL A 128 6.08 -7.01 -12.98
C VAL A 128 6.23 -7.98 -11.80
N ILE A 129 7.28 -7.84 -10.99
CA ILE A 129 7.48 -8.67 -9.79
C ILE A 129 6.30 -8.53 -8.82
N THR A 130 5.79 -7.31 -8.58
CA THR A 130 4.64 -7.13 -7.67
C THR A 130 3.38 -7.83 -8.16
N ILE A 131 3.14 -7.84 -9.48
CA ILE A 131 2.00 -8.54 -10.08
C ILE A 131 2.15 -10.05 -9.87
N PHE A 132 3.31 -10.63 -10.20
CA PHE A 132 3.55 -12.06 -10.00
C PHE A 132 3.49 -12.47 -8.52
N ALA A 133 4.04 -11.66 -7.63
CA ALA A 133 4.00 -11.94 -6.20
C ALA A 133 2.57 -11.95 -5.65
N SER A 134 1.68 -11.08 -6.14
CA SER A 134 0.27 -11.08 -5.72
C SER A 134 -0.46 -12.39 -6.06
N ALA A 135 -0.12 -13.01 -7.19
CA ALA A 135 -0.66 -14.31 -7.58
C ALA A 135 -0.18 -15.40 -6.61
N ILE A 136 1.12 -15.41 -6.28
CA ILE A 136 1.70 -16.39 -5.34
C ILE A 136 1.08 -16.26 -3.94
N VAL A 137 0.94 -15.03 -3.43
CA VAL A 137 0.31 -14.76 -2.12
C VAL A 137 -1.13 -15.27 -2.11
N SER A 138 -1.89 -15.04 -3.19
CA SER A 138 -3.27 -15.53 -3.30
C SER A 138 -3.35 -17.06 -3.30
N LEU A 139 -2.40 -17.73 -3.96
CA LEU A 139 -2.33 -19.20 -3.99
C LEU A 139 -2.01 -19.78 -2.60
N ILE A 140 -1.05 -19.19 -1.88
CA ILE A 140 -0.70 -19.63 -0.52
C ILE A 140 -1.89 -19.40 0.41
N GLY A 141 -2.53 -18.23 0.34
CA GLY A 141 -3.71 -17.90 1.14
C GLY A 141 -4.88 -18.88 0.95
N ASN A 142 -5.09 -19.35 -0.28
CA ASN A 142 -6.11 -20.35 -0.59
C ASN A 142 -5.71 -21.78 -0.18
N SER A 143 -4.43 -22.05 0.07
CA SER A 143 -3.97 -23.38 0.50
C SER A 143 -3.99 -23.58 2.02
N ILE A 144 -4.04 -22.48 2.78
CA ILE A 144 -4.05 -22.48 4.26
C ILE A 144 -5.44 -22.29 4.87
N THR A 145 -6.44 -21.94 4.05
CA THR A 145 -7.87 -21.84 4.43
C THR A 145 -8.62 -23.02 3.84
#